data_AF-A0A8B8PTB6-F1
#
_entry.id   AF-A0A8B8PTB6-F1
#
_cell.length_a   1.000
_cell.length_b   1.000
_cell.length_c   1.000
_cell.angle_alpha   90.00
_cell.angle_beta   90.00
_cell.angle_gamma   90.00
#
_symmetry.space_group_name_H-M   'P 1'
#
loop_
_entity.id
_entity.type
_entity.pdbx_description
1 polymer ?
#
loop_
_entity_poly.entity_id
_entity_poly.type
_entity_poly.pdbx_seq_one_letter_code
_entity_poly.pdbx_strand_id
1 'polypeptide(L)'
;MEGAEQLCEAAKSGDVGRLNCLISAGADVSHFDADGLTPLMHAAKSGRADAVKALLEAGAPWNALSPSNLSAGDFAMESGHQEAFELLLNAGIQAELILGTIARKSKAGDSHGDYLDDRVNFSEDKLMDSSSKAVMMAWEKPLMEAHGKAVCSQGGHILNIGFGMGLVDTAIQQYAPATHTIVEAHPDVFKRMLGTGWGDKDNVRIIFGRWQDVLSQLGSYDGIFFDTYGEYYEDMREFHQHLPVLLKPGGIYSFFNGLCGDNAFFHIVYCHLVSLELENLGYSTQLIPLPVKACLGEEVWEGVKQKYWQLDTYYLPVCQTKQDEE
;
A
#
# COMPACT_ATOMS: atom_id res chain seq x y z
N MET A 1 37.87 -0.34 -1.44
CA MET A 1 37.53 0.67 -2.46
C MET A 1 37.71 0.08 -3.84
N GLU A 2 38.92 -0.26 -4.28
CA GLU A 2 39.17 -0.76 -5.66
C GLU A 2 38.30 -1.97 -6.06
N GLY A 3 38.13 -2.97 -5.17
CA GLY A 3 37.29 -4.13 -5.47
C GLY A 3 35.79 -3.83 -5.61
N ALA A 4 35.29 -2.77 -4.96
CA ALA A 4 33.88 -2.38 -5.03
C ALA A 4 33.60 -1.53 -6.28
N GLU A 5 34.53 -0.66 -6.66
CA GLU A 5 34.49 0.07 -7.94
C GLU A 5 34.52 -0.91 -9.13
N GLN A 6 35.40 -1.91 -9.09
CA GLN A 6 35.45 -2.96 -10.10
C GLN A 6 34.17 -3.82 -10.14
N LEU A 7 33.46 -3.94 -9.02
CA LEU A 7 32.17 -4.63 -8.95
C LEU A 7 31.08 -3.84 -9.68
N CYS A 8 31.04 -2.51 -9.52
CA CYS A 8 30.14 -1.64 -10.29
C CYS A 8 30.41 -1.73 -11.80
N GLU A 9 31.68 -1.74 -12.23
CA GLU A 9 32.04 -1.90 -13.64
C GLU A 9 31.63 -3.26 -14.22
N ALA A 10 31.83 -4.35 -13.47
CA ALA A 10 31.41 -5.69 -13.86
C ALA A 10 29.87 -5.77 -13.96
N ALA A 11 29.16 -5.19 -12.99
CA ALA A 11 27.70 -5.14 -12.97
C ALA A 11 27.13 -4.36 -14.17
N LYS A 12 27.71 -3.19 -14.49
CA LYS A 12 27.32 -2.35 -15.62
C LYS A 12 27.56 -3.02 -16.97
N SER A 13 28.71 -3.69 -17.12
CA SER A 13 29.07 -4.40 -18.36
C SER A 13 28.35 -5.74 -18.53
N GLY A 14 27.85 -6.33 -17.45
CA GLY A 14 27.23 -7.66 -17.44
C GLY A 14 28.24 -8.80 -17.43
N ASP A 15 29.49 -8.55 -17.04
CA ASP A 15 30.52 -9.59 -16.87
C ASP A 15 30.28 -10.37 -15.58
N VAL A 16 29.35 -11.32 -15.63
CA VAL A 16 28.96 -12.18 -14.49
C VAL A 16 30.15 -13.00 -13.96
N GLY A 17 31.09 -13.39 -14.82
CA GLY A 17 32.28 -14.12 -14.40
C GLY A 17 33.16 -13.29 -13.47
N ARG A 18 33.47 -12.05 -13.88
CA ARG A 18 34.21 -11.10 -13.03
C ARG A 18 33.43 -10.70 -11.80
N LEU A 19 32.12 -10.47 -11.94
CA LEU A 19 31.20 -10.14 -10.85
C LEU A 19 31.27 -11.20 -9.74
N ASN A 20 31.11 -12.49 -10.10
CA ASN A 20 31.14 -13.61 -9.14
C ASN A 20 32.52 -13.80 -8.49
N CYS A 21 33.61 -13.60 -9.24
CA CYS A 21 34.96 -13.62 -8.68
C CYS A 21 35.16 -12.54 -7.62
N LEU A 22 34.69 -11.31 -7.88
CA LEU A 22 34.79 -10.18 -6.95
C LEU A 22 33.94 -10.41 -5.69
N ILE A 23 32.70 -10.87 -5.86
CA ILE A 23 31.81 -11.22 -4.73
C ILE A 23 32.46 -12.30 -3.87
N SER A 24 33.01 -13.35 -4.49
CA SER A 24 33.69 -14.45 -3.78
C SER A 24 34.96 -13.98 -3.05
N ALA A 25 35.61 -12.94 -3.54
CA ALA A 25 36.75 -12.29 -2.88
C ALA A 25 36.34 -11.33 -1.75
N GLY A 26 35.04 -11.21 -1.45
CA GLY A 26 34.50 -10.36 -0.38
C GLY A 26 34.24 -8.91 -0.79
N ALA A 27 34.05 -8.64 -2.09
CA ALA A 27 33.59 -7.33 -2.53
C ALA A 27 32.21 -7.01 -1.95
N ASP A 28 32.03 -5.77 -1.47
CA ASP A 28 30.77 -5.32 -0.87
C ASP A 28 29.74 -5.01 -1.96
N VAL A 29 28.69 -5.85 -2.03
CA VAL A 29 27.57 -5.72 -2.97
C VAL A 29 26.63 -4.55 -2.64
N SER A 30 26.74 -3.97 -1.44
CA SER A 30 25.95 -2.82 -0.98
C SER A 30 26.68 -1.48 -1.13
N HIS A 31 27.90 -1.50 -1.66
CA HIS A 31 28.72 -0.30 -1.84
C HIS A 31 28.03 0.73 -2.75
N PHE A 32 28.18 2.01 -2.41
CA PHE A 32 27.82 3.14 -3.26
C PHE A 32 29.08 3.75 -3.86
N ASP A 33 29.10 3.87 -5.18
CA ASP A 33 30.20 4.52 -5.90
C ASP A 33 30.14 6.06 -5.82
N ALA A 34 31.03 6.73 -6.57
CA ALA A 34 31.09 8.19 -6.61
C ALA A 34 29.84 8.87 -7.19
N ASP A 35 29.04 8.15 -7.99
CA ASP A 35 27.76 8.63 -8.51
C ASP A 35 26.61 8.37 -7.51
N GLY A 36 26.90 7.72 -6.38
CA GLY A 36 25.90 7.30 -5.40
C GLY A 36 25.03 6.15 -5.91
N LEU A 37 25.57 5.28 -6.77
CA LEU A 37 24.88 4.11 -7.29
C LEU A 37 25.50 2.82 -6.75
N THR A 38 24.66 1.83 -6.51
CA THR A 38 25.09 0.47 -6.14
C THR A 38 25.41 -0.36 -7.39
N PRO A 39 26.18 -1.47 -7.27
CA PRO A 39 26.33 -2.42 -8.37
C PRO A 39 24.98 -2.89 -8.93
N LEU A 40 23.99 -3.11 -8.07
CA LEU A 40 22.66 -3.55 -8.47
C LEU A 40 21.93 -2.50 -9.31
N MET A 41 22.04 -1.22 -8.95
CA MET A 41 21.50 -0.11 -9.75
C MET A 41 22.17 -0.02 -11.12
N HIS A 42 23.49 -0.19 -11.21
CA HIS A 42 24.20 -0.19 -12.50
C HIS A 42 23.79 -1.35 -13.41
N ALA A 43 23.67 -2.56 -12.85
CA ALA A 43 23.18 -3.73 -13.58
C ALA A 43 21.76 -3.52 -14.08
N ALA A 44 20.87 -3.02 -13.22
CA ALA A 44 19.47 -2.76 -13.54
C ALA A 44 19.30 -1.68 -14.62
N LYS A 45 19.98 -0.54 -14.46
CA LYS A 45 20.01 0.56 -15.44
C LYS A 45 20.57 0.15 -16.80
N SER A 46 21.45 -0.86 -16.84
CA SER A 46 22.07 -1.38 -18.06
C SER A 46 21.40 -2.65 -18.62
N GLY A 47 20.30 -3.09 -18.00
CA GLY A 47 19.53 -4.26 -18.44
C GLY A 47 20.26 -5.59 -18.31
N ARG A 48 21.22 -5.70 -17.40
CA ARG A 48 22.04 -6.90 -17.19
C ARG A 48 21.33 -7.87 -16.24
N ALA A 49 20.28 -8.55 -16.72
CA ALA A 49 19.44 -9.44 -15.92
C ALA A 49 20.24 -10.51 -15.14
N ASP A 50 21.21 -11.17 -15.78
CA ASP A 50 22.05 -12.16 -15.09
C ASP A 50 22.91 -11.55 -13.97
N ALA A 51 23.41 -10.33 -14.16
CA ALA A 51 24.16 -9.61 -13.12
C ALA A 51 23.25 -9.15 -11.98
N VAL A 52 22.02 -8.69 -12.29
CA VAL A 52 20.98 -8.38 -11.30
C VAL A 52 20.70 -9.62 -10.45
N LYS A 53 20.46 -10.77 -11.07
CA LYS A 53 20.21 -12.04 -10.37
C LYS A 53 21.38 -12.41 -9.46
N ALA A 54 22.62 -12.41 -9.96
CA ALA A 54 23.79 -12.75 -9.18
C ALA A 54 24.01 -11.81 -7.97
N LEU A 55 23.76 -10.51 -8.14
CA LEU A 55 23.86 -9.54 -7.04
C LEU A 55 22.77 -9.75 -5.98
N LEU A 56 21.53 -10.03 -6.39
CA LEU A 56 20.43 -10.35 -5.47
C LEU A 56 20.72 -11.63 -4.67
N GLU A 57 21.20 -12.69 -5.33
CA GLU A 57 21.61 -13.94 -4.69
C GLU A 57 22.76 -13.75 -3.70
N ALA A 58 23.63 -12.77 -3.95
CA ALA A 58 24.71 -12.36 -3.06
C ALA A 58 24.26 -11.43 -1.92
N GLY A 59 22.97 -11.10 -1.82
CA GLY A 59 22.41 -10.27 -0.75
C GLY A 59 22.48 -8.77 -1.00
N ALA A 60 22.62 -8.32 -2.26
CA ALA A 60 22.51 -6.91 -2.59
C ALA A 60 21.12 -6.37 -2.20
N PRO A 61 21.03 -5.22 -1.50
CA PRO A 61 19.74 -4.66 -1.08
C PRO A 61 18.94 -4.17 -2.28
N TRP A 62 17.78 -4.78 -2.53
CA TRP A 62 16.88 -4.41 -3.62
C TRP A 62 16.24 -3.03 -3.41
N ASN A 63 16.11 -2.59 -2.16
CA ASN A 63 15.47 -1.36 -1.72
C ASN A 63 16.46 -0.20 -1.44
N ALA A 64 17.73 -0.33 -1.83
CA ALA A 64 18.65 0.79 -1.75
C ALA A 64 18.21 1.93 -2.67
N LEU A 65 18.43 3.18 -2.25
CA LEU A 65 18.03 4.39 -2.96
C LEU A 65 19.25 5.23 -3.31
N SER A 66 19.27 5.73 -4.55
CA SER A 66 20.26 6.69 -5.03
C SER A 66 19.99 8.10 -4.45
N PRO A 67 20.92 9.07 -4.61
CA PRO A 67 20.68 10.46 -4.22
C PRO A 67 19.44 11.10 -4.86
N SER A 68 18.98 10.58 -6.00
CA SER A 68 17.76 11.01 -6.70
C SER A 68 16.50 10.25 -6.24
N ASN A 69 16.57 9.48 -5.14
CA ASN A 69 15.49 8.67 -4.61
C ASN A 69 15.00 7.54 -5.55
N LEU A 70 15.88 7.07 -6.45
CA LEU A 70 15.60 5.96 -7.37
C LEU A 70 16.25 4.67 -6.87
N SER A 71 15.49 3.59 -6.84
CA SER A 71 15.94 2.22 -6.59
C SER A 71 16.47 1.54 -7.86
N ALA A 72 17.05 0.34 -7.73
CA ALA A 72 17.41 -0.46 -8.89
C ALA A 72 16.20 -0.78 -9.79
N GLY A 73 15.01 -1.00 -9.19
CA GLY A 73 13.77 -1.26 -9.92
C GLY A 73 13.30 -0.05 -10.72
N ASP A 74 13.41 1.15 -10.14
CA ASP A 74 13.11 2.40 -10.85
C ASP A 74 14.03 2.57 -12.08
N PHE A 75 15.34 2.33 -11.94
CA PHE A 75 16.26 2.40 -13.07
C PHE A 75 15.96 1.38 -14.18
N ALA A 76 15.60 0.14 -13.82
CA ALA A 76 15.21 -0.87 -14.79
C ALA A 76 13.93 -0.46 -15.55
N MET A 77 12.94 0.08 -14.84
CA MET A 77 11.68 0.55 -15.41
C MET A 77 11.89 1.75 -16.35
N GLU A 78 12.59 2.80 -15.89
CA GLU A 78 12.87 4.00 -16.69
C GLU A 78 13.67 3.69 -17.97
N SER A 79 14.53 2.67 -17.91
CA SER A 79 15.36 2.23 -19.04
C SER A 79 14.68 1.17 -19.93
N GLY A 80 13.46 0.73 -19.60
CA GLY A 80 12.69 -0.26 -20.37
C GLY A 80 13.24 -1.69 -20.29
N HIS A 81 13.94 -2.04 -19.21
CA HIS A 81 14.59 -3.34 -19.01
C HIS A 81 13.69 -4.31 -18.22
N GLN A 82 12.69 -4.85 -18.91
CA GLN A 82 11.63 -5.69 -18.32
C GLN A 82 12.15 -6.89 -17.52
N GLU A 83 13.11 -7.65 -18.05
CA GLU A 83 13.62 -8.86 -17.36
C GLU A 83 14.33 -8.52 -16.05
N ALA A 84 15.12 -7.43 -16.04
CA ALA A 84 15.76 -6.94 -14.82
C ALA A 84 14.72 -6.44 -13.80
N PHE A 85 13.67 -5.75 -14.28
CA PHE A 85 12.56 -5.29 -13.46
C PHE A 85 11.82 -6.45 -12.79
N GLU A 86 11.49 -7.51 -13.55
CA GLU A 86 10.79 -8.69 -13.02
C GLU A 86 11.61 -9.43 -11.96
N LEU A 87 12.93 -9.56 -12.16
CA LEU A 87 13.83 -10.13 -11.15
C LEU A 87 13.82 -9.33 -9.85
N LEU A 88 13.90 -8.00 -9.94
CA LEU A 88 13.88 -7.10 -8.80
C LEU A 88 12.53 -7.13 -8.08
N LEU A 89 11.43 -7.13 -8.82
CA LEU A 89 10.07 -7.20 -8.28
C LEU A 89 9.87 -8.48 -7.48
N ASN A 90 10.24 -9.63 -8.07
CA ASN A 90 10.15 -10.92 -7.40
C ASN A 90 11.02 -10.98 -6.13
N ALA A 91 12.23 -10.43 -6.18
CA ALA A 91 13.11 -10.36 -5.01
C ALA A 91 12.54 -9.48 -3.90
N GLY A 92 11.93 -8.33 -4.26
CA GLY A 92 11.25 -7.44 -3.32
C GLY A 92 10.09 -8.13 -2.61
N ILE A 93 9.19 -8.76 -3.38
CA ILE A 93 8.05 -9.51 -2.83
C ILE A 93 8.53 -10.63 -1.90
N GLN A 94 9.53 -11.41 -2.33
CA GLN A 94 10.07 -12.51 -1.52
C GLN A 94 10.68 -12.01 -0.21
N ALA A 95 11.43 -10.91 -0.25
CA ALA A 95 12.01 -10.31 0.94
C ALA A 95 10.93 -9.86 1.92
N GLU A 96 9.90 -9.15 1.45
CA GLU A 96 8.79 -8.67 2.29
C GLU A 96 7.99 -9.81 2.92
N LEU A 97 7.72 -10.91 2.18
CA LEU A 97 7.07 -12.10 2.72
C LEU A 97 7.88 -12.73 3.88
N ILE A 98 9.19 -12.80 3.74
CA ILE A 98 10.09 -13.35 4.77
C ILE A 98 10.12 -12.41 5.98
N LEU A 99 10.32 -11.11 5.76
CA LEU A 99 10.39 -10.10 6.82
C LEU A 99 9.08 -10.03 7.61
N GLY A 100 7.92 -10.02 6.93
CA GLY A 100 6.62 -10.10 7.57
C GLY A 100 6.49 -11.36 8.42
N THR A 101 6.99 -12.51 7.95
CA THR A 101 6.93 -13.77 8.71
C THR A 101 7.77 -13.73 9.98
N ILE A 102 8.92 -13.05 9.95
CA ILE A 102 9.77 -12.84 11.12
C ILE A 102 9.09 -11.87 12.09
N ALA A 103 8.57 -10.74 11.60
CA ALA A 103 7.87 -9.74 12.41
C ALA A 103 6.65 -10.33 13.15
N ARG A 104 5.91 -11.25 12.51
CA ARG A 104 4.80 -11.98 13.14
C ARG A 104 5.22 -12.87 14.29
N LYS A 105 6.42 -13.47 14.25
CA LYS A 105 6.95 -14.29 15.35
C LYS A 105 7.43 -13.44 16.53
N SER A 106 7.81 -12.18 16.30
CA SER A 106 8.29 -11.27 17.34
C SER A 106 7.20 -10.41 17.97
N LYS A 107 6.07 -10.16 17.28
CA LYS A 107 4.90 -9.44 17.84
C LYS A 107 4.10 -10.31 18.83
N ALA A 108 4.68 -10.57 19.99
CA ALA A 108 3.94 -10.84 21.21
C ALA A 108 3.82 -9.53 22.01
N GLY A 109 2.92 -8.64 21.57
CA GLY A 109 2.52 -7.43 22.28
C GLY A 109 3.34 -6.17 21.94
N ASP A 110 2.78 -5.30 21.11
CA ASP A 110 3.03 -3.86 21.25
C ASP A 110 1.80 -3.06 20.79
N SER A 111 1.48 -2.01 21.53
CA SER A 111 0.17 -1.35 21.55
C SER A 111 0.01 -0.26 20.47
N HIS A 112 -1.04 -0.36 19.65
CA HIS A 112 -1.53 0.63 18.67
C HIS A 112 -2.11 1.92 19.31
N GLY A 113 -1.56 2.39 20.43
CA GLY A 113 -2.17 3.43 21.27
C GLY A 113 -2.00 4.87 20.81
N ASP A 114 -1.04 5.19 19.92
CA ASP A 114 -0.64 6.59 19.70
C ASP A 114 -1.71 7.42 18.98
N TYR A 115 -2.40 6.86 17.97
CA TYR A 115 -3.41 7.61 17.20
C TYR A 115 -4.75 7.76 17.94
N LEU A 116 -5.22 6.73 18.64
CA LEU A 116 -6.55 6.72 19.27
C LEU A 116 -6.62 7.59 20.52
N ASP A 117 -5.47 7.85 21.14
CA ASP A 117 -5.33 8.73 22.30
C ASP A 117 -5.03 10.20 21.92
N ASP A 118 -4.74 10.46 20.64
CA ASP A 118 -4.36 11.77 20.13
C ASP A 118 -5.57 12.62 19.72
N ARG A 119 -5.39 13.95 19.77
CA ARG A 119 -6.39 14.87 19.22
C ARG A 119 -6.17 15.09 17.74
N VAL A 120 -7.26 15.11 16.99
CA VAL A 120 -7.24 15.43 15.55
C VAL A 120 -7.79 16.81 15.25
N ASN A 121 -7.19 17.47 14.26
CA ASN A 121 -7.60 18.78 13.78
C ASN A 121 -8.28 18.64 12.42
N PHE A 122 -9.47 19.24 12.30
CA PHE A 122 -10.23 19.26 11.07
C PHE A 122 -10.17 20.65 10.42
N SER A 123 -9.92 20.67 9.11
CA SER A 123 -10.22 21.80 8.23
C SER A 123 -11.21 21.36 7.15
N GLU A 124 -11.55 22.28 6.24
CA GLU A 124 -12.37 21.96 5.06
C GLU A 124 -11.70 20.88 4.19
N ASP A 125 -10.38 20.98 4.03
CA ASP A 125 -9.62 20.16 3.08
C ASP A 125 -8.85 19.00 3.71
N LYS A 126 -8.65 18.98 5.04
CA LYS A 126 -7.73 18.05 5.70
C LYS A 126 -8.24 17.58 7.07
N LEU A 127 -7.91 16.34 7.38
CA LEU A 127 -7.88 15.79 8.74
C LEU A 127 -6.42 15.52 9.09
N MET A 128 -5.95 16.07 10.21
CA MET A 128 -4.56 15.90 10.66
C MET A 128 -4.49 15.45 12.12
N ASP A 129 -3.44 14.71 12.46
CA ASP A 129 -3.11 14.38 13.84
C ASP A 129 -2.50 15.59 14.59
N SER A 130 -2.16 15.36 15.87
CA SER A 130 -1.55 16.36 16.74
C SER A 130 -0.17 16.84 16.26
N SER A 131 0.48 16.04 15.38
CA SER A 131 1.82 16.23 14.84
C SER A 131 1.82 16.80 13.41
N SER A 132 0.66 17.26 12.91
CA SER A 132 0.46 17.75 11.54
C SER A 132 0.79 16.72 10.45
N LYS A 133 0.66 15.43 10.76
CA LYS A 133 0.59 14.39 9.72
C LYS A 133 -0.83 14.33 9.19
N ALA A 134 -0.95 14.21 7.87
CA ALA A 134 -2.24 14.01 7.24
C ALA A 134 -2.78 12.63 7.59
N VAL A 135 -4.05 12.60 8.02
CA VAL A 135 -4.85 11.39 8.27
C VAL A 135 -5.71 11.10 7.04
N MET A 136 -6.37 12.13 6.49
CA MET A 136 -7.19 12.07 5.28
C MET A 136 -7.22 13.45 4.64
N MET A 137 -7.30 13.53 3.31
CA MET A 137 -7.28 14.81 2.59
C MET A 137 -8.26 14.86 1.42
N ALA A 138 -8.80 16.05 1.14
CA ALA A 138 -9.83 16.25 0.11
C ALA A 138 -9.41 15.87 -1.31
N TRP A 139 -8.11 15.85 -1.63
CA TRP A 139 -7.62 15.42 -2.94
C TRP A 139 -7.96 13.95 -3.24
N GLU A 140 -8.19 13.13 -2.21
CA GLU A 140 -8.56 11.71 -2.32
C GLU A 140 -10.00 11.53 -2.81
N LYS A 141 -10.81 12.59 -2.86
CA LYS A 141 -12.24 12.50 -3.20
C LYS A 141 -12.53 11.70 -4.49
N PRO A 142 -11.85 11.93 -5.64
CA PRO A 142 -12.08 11.12 -6.84
C PRO A 142 -11.75 9.63 -6.64
N LEU A 143 -10.77 9.32 -5.79
CA LEU A 143 -10.42 7.93 -5.44
C LEU A 143 -11.54 7.30 -4.61
N MET A 144 -12.02 8.02 -3.59
CA MET A 144 -13.12 7.58 -2.72
C MET A 144 -14.42 7.39 -3.50
N GLU A 145 -14.69 8.24 -4.50
CA GLU A 145 -15.82 8.06 -5.43
C GLU A 145 -15.66 6.79 -6.29
N ALA A 146 -14.45 6.50 -6.78
CA ALA A 146 -14.17 5.28 -7.53
C ALA A 146 -14.30 4.01 -6.66
N HIS A 147 -13.80 4.06 -5.42
CA HIS A 147 -13.99 3.00 -4.42
C HIS A 147 -15.46 2.77 -4.09
N GLY A 148 -16.20 3.84 -3.77
CA GLY A 148 -17.64 3.79 -3.49
C GLY A 148 -18.42 3.16 -4.64
N LYS A 149 -18.11 3.53 -5.88
CA LYS A 149 -18.70 2.91 -7.09
C LYS A 149 -18.39 1.41 -7.17
N ALA A 150 -17.14 1.00 -6.92
CA ALA A 150 -16.74 -0.40 -7.01
C ALA A 150 -17.49 -1.25 -5.98
N VAL A 151 -17.43 -0.89 -4.70
CA VAL A 151 -18.04 -1.68 -3.61
C VAL A 151 -19.57 -1.69 -3.68
N CYS A 152 -20.19 -0.65 -4.25
CA CYS A 152 -21.65 -0.58 -4.41
C CYS A 152 -22.19 -1.20 -5.70
N SER A 153 -21.34 -1.80 -6.56
CA SER A 153 -21.78 -2.25 -7.90
C SER A 153 -22.89 -3.32 -7.87
N GLN A 154 -23.06 -4.03 -6.76
CA GLN A 154 -24.12 -5.03 -6.54
C GLN A 154 -25.25 -4.52 -5.63
N GLY A 155 -25.18 -3.27 -5.18
CA GLY A 155 -26.06 -2.72 -4.16
C GLY A 155 -25.93 -3.48 -2.83
N GLY A 156 -27.05 -3.63 -2.12
CA GLY A 156 -27.11 -4.47 -0.92
C GLY A 156 -26.49 -3.83 0.31
N HIS A 157 -25.77 -4.63 1.10
CA HIS A 157 -25.22 -4.27 2.40
C HIS A 157 -23.75 -3.93 2.26
N ILE A 158 -23.38 -2.69 2.58
CA ILE A 158 -22.02 -2.18 2.43
C ILE A 158 -21.39 -1.96 3.80
N LEU A 159 -20.14 -2.38 3.95
CA LEU A 159 -19.30 -2.12 5.12
C LEU A 159 -18.19 -1.12 4.77
N ASN A 160 -17.99 -0.13 5.61
CA ASN A 160 -16.80 0.68 5.64
C ASN A 160 -16.05 0.49 6.97
N ILE A 161 -14.75 0.25 6.90
CA ILE A 161 -13.84 0.24 8.05
C ILE A 161 -12.93 1.48 7.96
N GLY A 162 -13.17 2.44 8.86
CA GLY A 162 -12.49 3.74 8.89
C GLY A 162 -13.32 4.83 8.19
N PHE A 163 -13.78 5.84 8.94
CA PHE A 163 -14.61 6.91 8.39
C PHE A 163 -13.78 8.11 7.93
N GLY A 164 -12.79 8.53 8.72
CA GLY A 164 -11.97 9.71 8.44
C GLY A 164 -12.79 10.99 8.28
N MET A 165 -12.85 11.52 7.06
CA MET A 165 -13.68 12.69 6.69
C MET A 165 -15.05 12.31 6.09
N GLY A 166 -15.35 11.03 5.94
CA GLY A 166 -16.60 10.53 5.37
C GLY A 166 -16.71 10.68 3.85
N LEU A 167 -15.58 10.80 3.15
CA LEU A 167 -15.54 10.98 1.69
C LEU A 167 -16.10 9.74 0.98
N VAL A 168 -15.60 8.55 1.33
CA VAL A 168 -16.08 7.29 0.76
C VAL A 168 -17.51 7.00 1.19
N ASP A 169 -17.87 7.28 2.44
CA ASP A 169 -19.22 7.07 2.95
C ASP A 169 -20.23 7.93 2.19
N THR A 170 -19.87 9.19 1.92
CA THR A 170 -20.67 10.10 1.12
C THR A 170 -20.84 9.58 -0.30
N ALA A 171 -19.78 9.02 -0.91
CA ALA A 171 -19.86 8.38 -2.23
C ALA A 171 -20.76 7.13 -2.21
N ILE A 172 -20.61 6.25 -1.22
CA ILE A 172 -21.42 5.04 -1.03
C ILE A 172 -22.90 5.40 -0.93
N GLN A 173 -23.26 6.43 -0.18
CA GLN A 173 -24.65 6.86 -0.01
C GLN A 173 -25.31 7.33 -1.32
N GLN A 174 -24.54 7.77 -2.33
CA GLN A 174 -25.09 8.14 -3.65
C GLN A 174 -25.66 6.93 -4.40
N TYR A 175 -25.22 5.71 -4.05
CA TYR A 175 -25.70 4.45 -4.62
C TYR A 175 -26.86 3.82 -3.84
N ALA A 176 -27.36 4.49 -2.79
CA ALA A 176 -28.50 4.06 -1.98
C ALA A 176 -28.44 2.57 -1.54
N PRO A 177 -27.39 2.17 -0.81
CA PRO A 177 -27.28 0.80 -0.30
C PRO A 177 -28.44 0.48 0.66
N ALA A 178 -28.82 -0.80 0.71
CA ALA A 178 -29.86 -1.29 1.60
C ALA A 178 -29.48 -1.05 3.08
N THR A 179 -28.22 -1.30 3.42
CA THR A 179 -27.63 -0.86 4.70
C THR A 179 -26.20 -0.43 4.49
N HIS A 180 -25.74 0.54 5.26
CA HIS A 180 -24.36 1.00 5.28
C HIS A 180 -23.83 0.93 6.71
N THR A 181 -22.94 -0.03 6.99
CA THR A 181 -22.32 -0.19 8.29
C THR A 181 -20.96 0.47 8.29
N ILE A 182 -20.69 1.33 9.28
CA ILE A 182 -19.44 2.10 9.38
C ILE A 182 -18.80 1.77 10.72
N VAL A 183 -17.56 1.30 10.70
CA VAL A 183 -16.74 1.12 11.92
C VAL A 183 -15.79 2.30 12.04
N GLU A 184 -15.83 3.00 13.16
CA GLU A 184 -14.95 4.14 13.45
C GLU A 184 -14.36 4.03 14.86
N ALA A 185 -13.04 4.10 14.96
CA ALA A 185 -12.31 3.87 16.19
C ALA A 185 -11.94 5.17 16.93
N HIS A 186 -11.75 6.28 16.21
CA HIS A 186 -11.27 7.53 16.77
C HIS A 186 -12.41 8.33 17.43
N PRO A 187 -12.31 8.67 18.73
CA PRO A 187 -13.39 9.34 19.47
C PRO A 187 -13.84 10.68 18.85
N ASP A 188 -12.91 11.53 18.42
CA ASP A 188 -13.24 12.83 17.83
C ASP A 188 -13.91 12.71 16.44
N VAL A 189 -13.47 11.75 15.61
CA VAL A 189 -14.11 11.45 14.31
C VAL A 189 -15.52 10.94 14.54
N PHE A 190 -15.69 9.97 15.44
CA PHE A 190 -17.01 9.46 15.82
C PHE A 190 -17.95 10.56 16.32
N LYS A 191 -17.46 11.45 17.19
CA LYS A 191 -18.24 12.60 17.67
C LYS A 191 -18.64 13.53 16.53
N ARG A 192 -17.73 13.78 15.56
CA ARG A 192 -18.02 14.58 14.37
C ARG A 192 -19.09 13.91 13.51
N MET A 193 -19.02 12.60 13.28
CA MET A 193 -20.02 11.84 12.52
C MET A 193 -21.43 12.05 13.07
N LEU A 194 -21.58 11.93 14.40
CA LEU A 194 -22.86 12.16 15.07
C LEU A 194 -23.31 13.63 14.91
N GLY A 195 -22.38 14.58 15.09
CA GLY A 195 -22.68 16.01 14.94
C GLY A 195 -23.06 16.44 13.51
N THR A 196 -22.67 15.66 12.49
CA THR A 196 -23.02 15.91 11.08
C THR A 196 -24.21 15.07 10.58
N GLY A 197 -24.92 14.39 11.49
CA GLY A 197 -26.17 13.69 11.18
C GLY A 197 -26.00 12.30 10.57
N TRP A 198 -24.81 11.69 10.62
CA TRP A 198 -24.62 10.32 10.14
C TRP A 198 -25.40 9.30 10.98
N GLY A 199 -25.55 9.55 12.28
CA GLY A 199 -26.34 8.71 13.18
C GLY A 199 -27.85 8.78 12.94
N ASP A 200 -28.33 9.80 12.21
CA ASP A 200 -29.75 10.02 11.96
C ASP A 200 -30.24 9.40 10.64
N LYS A 201 -29.32 8.82 9.84
CA LYS A 201 -29.66 8.17 8.56
C LYS A 201 -30.25 6.79 8.80
N ASP A 202 -31.47 6.56 8.31
CA ASP A 202 -32.21 5.30 8.54
C ASP A 202 -31.48 4.04 8.08
N ASN A 203 -30.66 4.12 7.02
CA ASN A 203 -29.91 3.00 6.47
C ASN A 203 -28.46 2.91 6.98
N VAL A 204 -28.03 3.77 7.91
CA VAL A 204 -26.66 3.78 8.43
C VAL A 204 -26.61 3.17 9.83
N ARG A 205 -25.67 2.24 10.03
CA ARG A 205 -25.32 1.69 11.34
C ARG A 205 -23.88 2.05 11.66
N ILE A 206 -23.67 2.87 12.68
CA ILE A 206 -22.32 3.21 13.16
C ILE A 206 -21.95 2.30 14.31
N ILE A 207 -20.75 1.71 14.26
CA ILE A 207 -20.16 0.90 15.32
C ILE A 207 -18.90 1.61 15.79
N PHE A 208 -18.90 2.07 17.05
CA PHE A 208 -17.74 2.71 17.64
C PHE A 208 -16.76 1.66 18.20
N GLY A 209 -15.49 1.78 17.83
CA GLY A 209 -14.40 0.93 18.32
C GLY A 209 -13.47 0.49 17.20
N ARG A 210 -12.35 -0.12 17.60
CA ARG A 210 -11.41 -0.74 16.66
C ARG A 210 -12.08 -1.92 15.98
N TRP A 211 -11.83 -2.14 14.69
CA TRP A 211 -12.46 -3.23 13.95
C TRP A 211 -12.17 -4.58 14.59
N GLN A 212 -10.97 -4.78 15.12
CA GLN A 212 -10.52 -5.97 15.85
C GLN A 212 -11.45 -6.31 17.03
N ASP A 213 -11.89 -5.28 17.76
CA ASP A 213 -12.73 -5.45 18.96
C ASP A 213 -14.21 -5.65 18.61
N VAL A 214 -14.63 -5.23 17.42
CA VAL A 214 -16.04 -5.24 17.00
C VAL A 214 -16.37 -6.26 15.92
N LEU A 215 -15.41 -7.09 15.49
CA LEU A 215 -15.60 -8.15 14.49
C LEU A 215 -16.85 -9.00 14.76
N SER A 216 -17.11 -9.37 16.02
CA SER A 216 -18.27 -10.20 16.39
C SER A 216 -19.63 -9.53 16.18
N GLN A 217 -19.65 -8.21 15.93
CA GLN A 217 -20.86 -7.43 15.66
C GLN A 217 -21.15 -7.27 14.17
N LEU A 218 -20.21 -7.67 13.31
CA LEU A 218 -20.27 -7.56 11.86
C LEU A 218 -20.99 -8.78 11.25
N GLY A 219 -21.75 -8.54 10.18
CA GLY A 219 -22.34 -9.58 9.36
C GLY A 219 -21.51 -9.88 8.11
N SER A 220 -22.19 -10.31 7.05
CA SER A 220 -21.61 -10.43 5.72
C SER A 220 -22.15 -9.35 4.78
N TYR A 221 -21.32 -8.87 3.87
CA TYR A 221 -21.57 -7.68 3.07
C TYR A 221 -21.37 -7.95 1.57
N ASP A 222 -22.11 -7.22 0.75
CA ASP A 222 -22.03 -7.26 -0.71
C ASP A 222 -20.87 -6.36 -1.22
N GLY A 223 -20.46 -5.39 -0.41
CA GLY A 223 -19.29 -4.56 -0.64
C GLY A 223 -18.58 -4.19 0.66
N ILE A 224 -17.24 -4.17 0.64
CA ILE A 224 -16.42 -3.76 1.79
C ILE A 224 -15.36 -2.78 1.31
N PHE A 225 -15.28 -1.62 1.97
CA PHE A 225 -14.16 -0.69 1.86
C PHE A 225 -13.35 -0.66 3.17
N PHE A 226 -12.02 -0.65 3.05
CA PHE A 226 -11.09 -0.62 4.18
C PHE A 226 -10.08 0.52 4.02
N ASP A 227 -10.10 1.48 4.95
CA ASP A 227 -9.21 2.65 4.98
C ASP A 227 -9.00 3.13 6.41
N THR A 228 -8.06 2.49 7.10
CA THR A 228 -7.72 2.78 8.49
C THR A 228 -6.44 3.60 8.59
N TYR A 229 -6.45 4.63 9.43
CA TYR A 229 -5.24 5.40 9.76
C TYR A 229 -4.54 4.86 11.01
N GLY A 230 -3.21 4.94 11.03
CA GLY A 230 -2.39 4.48 12.16
C GLY A 230 -2.25 2.96 12.27
N GLU A 231 -2.79 2.23 11.29
CA GLU A 231 -2.62 0.80 11.13
C GLU A 231 -1.52 0.52 10.09
N TYR A 232 -0.75 -0.52 10.34
CA TYR A 232 0.35 -0.95 9.49
C TYR A 232 -0.12 -2.06 8.54
N TYR A 233 0.72 -2.40 7.57
CA TYR A 233 0.45 -3.48 6.61
C TYR A 233 -0.03 -4.81 7.26
N GLU A 234 0.50 -5.18 8.43
CA GLU A 234 0.08 -6.40 9.12
C GLU A 234 -1.37 -6.35 9.64
N ASP A 235 -1.90 -5.18 9.98
CA ASP A 235 -3.29 -5.03 10.43
C ASP A 235 -4.26 -5.22 9.25
N MET A 236 -3.95 -4.63 8.09
CA MET A 236 -4.70 -4.86 6.84
C MET A 236 -4.65 -6.35 6.46
N ARG A 237 -3.49 -6.99 6.59
CA ARG A 237 -3.32 -8.43 6.34
C ARG A 237 -4.13 -9.27 7.33
N GLU A 238 -4.21 -8.89 8.61
CA GLU A 238 -5.06 -9.53 9.61
C GLU A 238 -6.55 -9.40 9.21
N PHE A 239 -6.98 -8.19 8.83
CA PHE A 239 -8.33 -7.96 8.32
C PHE A 239 -8.66 -8.85 7.11
N HIS A 240 -7.71 -9.03 6.18
CA HIS A 240 -7.88 -9.92 5.03
C HIS A 240 -8.22 -11.36 5.43
N GLN A 241 -7.73 -11.87 6.57
CA GLN A 241 -8.07 -13.22 7.06
C GLN A 241 -9.55 -13.38 7.43
N HIS A 242 -10.27 -12.27 7.65
CA HIS A 242 -11.69 -12.26 7.97
C HIS A 242 -12.58 -12.11 6.73
N LEU A 243 -12.03 -11.75 5.56
CA LEU A 243 -12.80 -11.60 4.33
C LEU A 243 -13.63 -12.83 3.94
N PRO A 244 -13.18 -14.10 4.14
CA PRO A 244 -14.00 -15.27 3.80
C PRO A 244 -15.34 -15.35 4.55
N VAL A 245 -15.46 -14.68 5.70
CA VAL A 245 -16.70 -14.61 6.49
C VAL A 245 -17.45 -13.30 6.24
N LEU A 246 -16.71 -12.19 6.07
CA LEU A 246 -17.27 -10.85 5.94
C LEU A 246 -17.76 -10.54 4.52
N LEU A 247 -17.12 -11.05 3.47
CA LEU A 247 -17.50 -10.76 2.09
C LEU A 247 -18.37 -11.89 1.54
N LYS A 248 -19.57 -11.55 1.07
CA LYS A 248 -20.46 -12.52 0.43
C LYS A 248 -19.87 -13.01 -0.90
N PRO A 249 -20.25 -14.22 -1.36
CA PRO A 249 -19.92 -14.67 -2.71
C PRO A 249 -20.34 -13.64 -3.77
N GLY A 250 -19.42 -13.31 -4.67
CA GLY A 250 -19.61 -12.27 -5.68
C GLY A 250 -19.35 -10.84 -5.19
N GLY A 251 -19.36 -10.58 -3.89
CA GLY A 251 -19.15 -9.25 -3.33
C GLY A 251 -17.77 -8.65 -3.69
N ILE A 252 -17.66 -7.33 -3.57
CA ILE A 252 -16.42 -6.60 -3.88
C ILE A 252 -15.76 -6.09 -2.61
N TYR A 253 -14.49 -6.44 -2.45
CA TYR A 253 -13.60 -5.82 -1.49
C TYR A 253 -12.71 -4.80 -2.19
N SER A 254 -12.50 -3.67 -1.53
CA SER A 254 -11.61 -2.61 -1.98
C SER A 254 -10.98 -1.91 -0.77
N PHE A 255 -9.81 -1.32 -0.92
CA PHE A 255 -9.09 -0.70 0.18
C PHE A 255 -8.26 0.49 -0.30
N PHE A 256 -7.94 1.42 0.58
CA PHE A 256 -7.02 2.50 0.24
C PHE A 256 -5.60 1.95 0.02
N ASN A 257 -5.14 1.97 -1.23
CA ASN A 257 -3.88 1.38 -1.65
C ASN A 257 -2.72 2.39 -1.51
N GLY A 258 -2.42 2.77 -0.27
CA GLY A 258 -1.47 3.84 0.06
C GLY A 258 -0.02 3.41 0.30
N LEU A 259 0.29 2.11 0.31
CA LEU A 259 1.61 1.60 0.72
C LEU A 259 2.71 2.08 -0.23
N CYS A 260 3.76 2.70 0.34
CA CYS A 260 4.89 3.27 -0.41
C CYS A 260 4.49 4.28 -1.49
N GLY A 261 3.46 5.09 -1.23
CA GLY A 261 2.98 6.13 -2.16
C GLY A 261 4.01 7.21 -2.55
N ASP A 262 5.24 7.16 -2.07
CA ASP A 262 6.35 8.06 -2.36
C ASP A 262 7.44 7.46 -3.26
N ASN A 263 7.43 6.14 -3.52
CA ASN A 263 8.35 5.47 -4.44
C ASN A 263 7.59 4.49 -5.35
N ALA A 264 7.70 4.69 -6.68
CA ALA A 264 6.91 3.96 -7.67
C ALA A 264 7.20 2.46 -7.66
N PHE A 265 8.48 2.07 -7.64
CA PHE A 265 8.84 0.65 -7.63
C PHE A 265 8.39 -0.05 -6.35
N PHE A 266 8.59 0.57 -5.18
CA PHE A 266 8.17 -0.02 -3.89
C PHE A 266 6.66 -0.14 -3.80
N HIS A 267 5.91 0.85 -4.31
CA HIS A 267 4.46 0.76 -4.41
C HIS A 267 4.01 -0.44 -5.26
N ILE A 268 4.67 -0.70 -6.39
CA ILE A 268 4.39 -1.88 -7.23
C ILE A 268 4.71 -3.18 -6.48
N VAL A 269 5.81 -3.25 -5.74
CA VAL A 269 6.14 -4.41 -4.89
C VAL A 269 5.00 -4.70 -3.92
N TYR A 270 4.50 -3.70 -3.19
CA TYR A 270 3.38 -3.89 -2.26
C TYR A 270 2.05 -4.20 -2.95
N CYS A 271 1.76 -3.61 -4.12
CA CYS A 271 0.59 -3.97 -4.92
C CYS A 271 0.56 -5.47 -5.25
N HIS A 272 1.70 -6.01 -5.70
CA HIS A 272 1.82 -7.44 -6.02
C HIS A 272 1.81 -8.32 -4.78
N LEU A 273 2.48 -7.91 -3.71
CA LEU A 273 2.49 -8.63 -2.43
C LEU A 273 1.07 -8.81 -1.88
N VAL A 274 0.30 -7.71 -1.80
CA VAL A 274 -1.08 -7.73 -1.31
C VAL A 274 -1.97 -8.59 -2.21
N SER A 275 -1.81 -8.45 -3.53
CA SER A 275 -2.56 -9.24 -4.51
C SER A 275 -2.30 -10.75 -4.35
N LEU A 276 -1.05 -11.15 -4.14
CA LEU A 276 -0.66 -12.55 -3.93
C LEU A 276 -1.21 -13.11 -2.61
N GLU A 277 -1.21 -12.32 -1.54
CA GLU A 277 -1.79 -12.76 -0.26
C GLU A 277 -3.32 -12.92 -0.34
N LEU A 278 -4.00 -11.99 -1.02
CA LEU A 278 -5.44 -12.12 -1.30
C LEU A 278 -5.73 -13.32 -2.21
N GLU A 279 -4.85 -13.60 -3.18
CA GLU A 279 -4.93 -14.79 -4.02
C GLU A 279 -4.85 -16.09 -3.23
N ASN A 280 -3.96 -16.16 -2.24
CA ASN A 280 -3.88 -17.31 -1.32
C ASN A 280 -5.14 -17.49 -0.46
N LEU A 281 -5.97 -16.45 -0.33
CA LEU A 281 -7.28 -16.50 0.33
C LEU A 281 -8.44 -16.79 -0.64
N GLY A 282 -8.15 -17.03 -1.93
CA GLY A 282 -9.15 -17.34 -2.95
C GLY A 282 -9.73 -16.11 -3.65
N TYR A 283 -9.07 -14.96 -3.60
CA TYR A 283 -9.53 -13.74 -4.27
C TYR A 283 -8.70 -13.43 -5.53
N SER A 284 -9.34 -12.84 -6.54
CA SER A 284 -8.63 -12.15 -7.62
C SER A 284 -8.55 -10.66 -7.27
N THR A 285 -7.47 -9.99 -7.69
CA THR A 285 -7.29 -8.55 -7.51
C THR A 285 -7.05 -7.89 -8.86
N GLN A 286 -7.90 -6.92 -9.21
CA GLN A 286 -7.68 -6.03 -10.35
C GLN A 286 -7.18 -4.69 -9.85
N LEU A 287 -6.10 -4.18 -10.45
CA LEU A 287 -5.52 -2.88 -10.14
C LEU A 287 -5.84 -1.90 -11.27
N ILE A 288 -6.87 -1.06 -11.08
CA ILE A 288 -7.34 -0.13 -12.10
C ILE A 288 -6.56 1.19 -11.96
N PRO A 289 -5.79 1.63 -12.98
CA PRO A 289 -5.00 2.85 -12.90
C PRO A 289 -5.91 4.09 -12.95
N LEU A 290 -5.73 4.99 -11.99
CA LEU A 290 -6.39 6.28 -11.87
C LEU A 290 -5.32 7.39 -11.86
N PRO A 291 -5.23 8.22 -12.93
CA PRO A 291 -4.32 9.35 -12.94
C PRO A 291 -4.70 10.37 -11.86
N VAL A 292 -3.75 10.70 -10.98
CA VAL A 292 -3.95 11.63 -9.85
C VAL A 292 -3.07 12.85 -9.92
N LYS A 293 -2.09 12.91 -10.84
CA LYS A 293 -1.16 14.04 -11.00
C LYS A 293 -1.84 15.41 -10.98
N ALA A 294 -3.00 15.54 -11.64
CA ALA A 294 -3.74 16.79 -11.71
C ALA A 294 -4.34 17.25 -10.37
N CYS A 295 -4.44 16.35 -9.38
CA CYS A 295 -5.00 16.59 -8.06
C CYS A 295 -3.93 16.82 -6.98
N LEU A 296 -2.64 16.78 -7.33
CA LEU A 296 -1.51 16.77 -6.39
C LEU A 296 -0.64 18.04 -6.46
N GLY A 297 -1.27 19.22 -6.66
CA GLY A 297 -0.58 20.51 -6.64
C GLY A 297 0.16 20.77 -5.31
N GLU A 298 1.17 21.64 -5.32
CA GLU A 298 1.97 21.93 -4.12
C GLU A 298 1.12 22.52 -2.98
N GLU A 299 0.07 23.28 -3.32
CA GLU A 299 -0.90 23.86 -2.40
C GLU A 299 -1.63 22.80 -1.56
N VAL A 300 -1.82 21.59 -2.12
CA VAL A 300 -2.46 20.46 -1.41
C VAL A 300 -1.65 20.11 -0.17
N TRP A 301 -0.32 20.26 -0.21
CA TRP A 301 0.59 19.84 0.84
C TRP A 301 0.94 20.95 1.83
N GLU A 302 0.41 22.16 1.67
CA GLU A 302 0.67 23.27 2.60
C GLU A 302 0.27 22.91 4.04
N GLY A 303 1.21 23.04 4.98
CA GLY A 303 1.00 22.69 6.39
C GLY A 303 1.03 21.20 6.71
N VAL A 304 1.21 20.32 5.71
CA VAL A 304 1.37 18.88 5.90
C VAL A 304 2.86 18.58 6.10
N LYS A 305 3.21 17.91 7.19
CA LYS A 305 4.61 17.65 7.55
C LYS A 305 5.34 16.75 6.55
N GLN A 306 4.64 15.76 5.99
CA GLN A 306 5.19 14.80 5.04
C GLN A 306 4.13 14.42 4.00
N LYS A 307 4.49 14.49 2.72
CA LYS A 307 3.65 13.99 1.64
C LYS A 307 3.60 12.46 1.74
N TYR A 308 2.42 11.88 1.92
CA TYR A 308 2.24 10.42 1.93
C TYR A 308 1.98 9.86 0.53
N TRP A 309 1.76 10.74 -0.46
CA TRP A 309 1.56 10.35 -1.85
C TRP A 309 2.28 11.31 -2.79
N GLN A 310 3.04 10.78 -3.74
CA GLN A 310 3.83 11.51 -4.73
C GLN A 310 3.78 10.88 -6.13
N LEU A 311 3.04 9.78 -6.31
CA LEU A 311 2.93 9.10 -7.61
C LEU A 311 1.88 9.75 -8.51
N ASP A 312 2.13 9.73 -9.82
CA ASP A 312 1.23 10.28 -10.84
C ASP A 312 -0.06 9.44 -11.01
N THR A 313 -0.05 8.18 -10.61
CA THR A 313 -1.13 7.21 -10.79
C THR A 313 -1.40 6.46 -9.49
N TYR A 314 -2.66 6.43 -9.08
CA TYR A 314 -3.16 5.56 -8.02
C TYR A 314 -3.73 4.28 -8.65
N TYR A 315 -3.45 3.12 -8.06
CA TYR A 315 -4.02 1.85 -8.50
C TYR A 315 -5.19 1.46 -7.59
N LEU A 316 -6.41 1.55 -8.10
CA LEU A 316 -7.64 1.18 -7.41
C LEU A 316 -7.76 -0.36 -7.33
N PRO A 317 -7.65 -0.98 -6.15
CA PRO A 317 -7.85 -2.42 -5.98
C PRO A 317 -9.33 -2.78 -6.02
N VAL A 318 -9.70 -3.71 -6.90
CA VAL A 318 -11.02 -4.35 -6.92
C VAL A 318 -10.81 -5.84 -6.73
N CYS A 319 -11.21 -6.35 -5.57
CA CYS A 319 -10.99 -7.72 -5.16
C CYS A 319 -12.30 -8.49 -5.10
N GLN A 320 -12.33 -9.70 -5.67
CA GLN A 320 -13.51 -10.56 -5.70
C GLN A 320 -13.11 -12.02 -5.50
N THR A 321 -14.02 -12.85 -4.98
CA THR A 321 -13.81 -14.30 -4.91
C THR A 321 -13.53 -14.86 -6.30
N LYS A 322 -12.48 -15.66 -6.47
CA LYS A 322 -12.24 -16.39 -7.72
C LYS A 322 -13.45 -17.28 -7.99
N GLN A 323 -13.99 -17.19 -9.20
CA GLN A 323 -14.92 -18.21 -9.69
C GLN A 323 -14.06 -19.41 -10.05
N ASP A 324 -14.39 -20.59 -9.52
CA ASP A 324 -13.81 -21.83 -10.03
C ASP A 324 -14.18 -21.91 -11.52
N GLU A 325 -13.18 -21.89 -12.40
CA GLU A 325 -13.39 -22.22 -13.80
C GLU A 325 -13.78 -23.72 -13.84
N GLU A 326 -15.07 -24.00 -14.03
CA GLU A 326 -15.60 -25.36 -14.26
C GLU A 326 -14.98 -26.05 -15.49
#